data_AF-A0A2S8PLK1-F1
#
_entry.id   AF-A0A2S8PLK1-F1
#
_cell.length_a   1.000
_cell.length_b   1.000
_cell.length_c   1.000
_cell.angle_alpha   90.00
_cell.angle_beta   90.00
_cell.angle_gamma   90.00
#
_symmetry.space_group_name_H-M   'P 1'
#
loop_
_entity.id
_entity.type
_entity.pdbx_description
1 polymer ?
#
loop_
_entity_poly.entity_id
_entity_poly.type
_entity_poly.pdbx_seq_one_letter_code
_entity_poly.pdbx_strand_id
1 'polypeptide(L)' 'MIQEKYANMLNMAEVSTPDRMLYPFDIFRQLRQETPVRYDSSRNCWDVFRYEDVQRILKDPKTFSSERGAGA' A
#
# COMPACT_ATOMS: atom_id res chain seq x y z
N MET A 1 -16.07 -11.77 16.82
CA MET A 1 -14.96 -10.81 16.83
C MET A 1 -14.44 -10.71 15.41
N ILE A 2 -14.65 -9.58 14.74
CA ILE A 2 -14.12 -9.34 13.40
C ILE A 2 -12.71 -8.82 13.62
N GLN A 3 -11.70 -9.61 13.29
CA GLN A 3 -10.33 -9.12 13.22
C GLN A 3 -10.29 -8.14 12.06
N GLU A 4 -10.33 -6.83 12.32
CA GLU A 4 -10.14 -5.82 11.27
C GLU A 4 -8.78 -6.07 10.62
N LYS A 5 -8.79 -6.54 9.36
CA LYS A 5 -7.56 -6.76 8.63
C LYS A 5 -7.09 -5.42 8.09
N TYR A 6 -5.97 -4.93 8.61
CA TYR A 6 -5.26 -3.79 8.01
C TYR A 6 -4.97 -4.03 6.53
N ALA A 7 -5.03 -2.96 5.74
CA ALA A 7 -4.75 -2.99 4.31
C ALA A 7 -3.39 -3.62 3.97
N ASN A 8 -2.39 -3.50 4.85
CA ASN A 8 -1.07 -4.10 4.67
C ASN A 8 -1.04 -5.64 4.82
N MET A 9 -2.16 -6.26 5.22
CA MET A 9 -2.33 -7.72 5.30
C MET A 9 -3.15 -8.29 4.13
N LEU A 10 -3.63 -7.42 3.24
CA LEU A 10 -4.37 -7.79 2.05
C LEU A 10 -3.46 -7.57 0.83
N ASN A 11 -3.39 -8.56 -0.05
CA ASN A 11 -2.67 -8.41 -1.30
C ASN A 11 -3.43 -7.49 -2.25
N MET A 12 -2.68 -6.72 -3.04
CA MET A 12 -3.21 -6.03 -4.20
C MET A 12 -3.81 -7.03 -5.18
N ALA A 13 -4.91 -6.66 -5.84
CA ALA A 13 -5.55 -7.50 -6.85
C ALA A 13 -4.56 -7.88 -7.98
N GLU A 14 -3.67 -6.96 -8.34
CA GLU A 14 -2.65 -7.15 -9.36
C GLU A 14 -1.62 -8.22 -8.98
N VAL A 15 -1.39 -8.45 -7.68
CA VAL A 15 -0.36 -9.36 -7.11
C VAL A 15 -1.02 -10.56 -6.40
N SER A 16 -2.18 -11.01 -6.89
CA SER A 16 -2.99 -12.05 -6.23
C SER A 16 -2.57 -13.50 -6.55
N THR A 17 -1.75 -13.72 -7.59
CA THR A 17 -1.29 -15.06 -7.96
C THR A 17 0.07 -15.39 -7.34
N PRO A 18 0.38 -16.67 -7.05
CA PRO A 18 1.64 -17.07 -6.41
C PRO A 18 2.90 -16.56 -7.13
N ASP A 19 2.95 -16.69 -8.46
CA ASP A 19 4.09 -16.22 -9.25
C ASP A 19 4.30 -14.71 -9.14
N ARG A 20 3.21 -13.94 -9.13
CA ARG A 20 3.26 -12.48 -8.98
C ARG A 20 3.64 -12.07 -7.57
N MET A 21 3.22 -12.82 -6.55
CA MET A 21 3.66 -12.61 -5.18
C MET A 21 5.17 -12.83 -5.02
N LEU A 22 5.73 -13.83 -5.71
CA LEU A 22 7.16 -14.11 -5.70
C LEU A 22 7.97 -13.07 -6.48
N TYR A 23 7.42 -12.54 -7.58
CA TYR A 23 8.08 -11.55 -8.43
C TYR A 23 7.15 -10.38 -8.82
N PRO A 24 6.89 -9.43 -7.89
CA PRO A 24 5.91 -8.36 -8.13
C PRO A 24 6.50 -7.12 -8.85
N PHE A 25 7.79 -7.14 -9.17
CA PHE A 25 8.52 -5.92 -9.55
C PHE A 25 8.06 -5.30 -10.87
N ASP A 26 7.62 -6.12 -11.84
CA ASP A 26 7.11 -5.61 -13.11
C ASP A 26 5.78 -4.88 -12.93
N ILE A 27 4.92 -5.39 -12.04
CA ILE A 27 3.66 -4.73 -11.68
C ILE A 27 3.94 -3.40 -10.98
N PHE A 28 4.85 -3.39 -10.01
CA PHE A 28 5.23 -2.15 -9.33
C PHE A 28 5.89 -1.13 -10.27
N ARG A 29 6.63 -1.59 -11.28
CA ARG A 29 7.19 -0.73 -12.33
C ARG A 29 6.08 -0.05 -13.13
N GLN A 30 5.09 -0.81 -13.59
CA GLN A 30 3.94 -0.28 -14.33
C GLN A 30 3.15 0.72 -13.48
N LEU A 31 2.79 0.34 -12.25
CA LEU A 31 2.00 1.19 -11.36
C LEU A 31 2.73 2.49 -10.99
N ARG A 32 4.07 2.47 -10.87
CA ARG A 32 4.87 3.68 -10.67
C ARG A 32 4.80 4.66 -11.84
N GLN A 33 4.64 4.16 -13.07
CA GLN A 33 4.57 4.98 -14.28
C GLN A 33 3.16 5.50 -14.53
N GLU A 34 2.15 4.62 -14.43
CA GLU A 34 0.76 4.93 -14.81
C GLU A 34 -0.01 5.61 -13.69
N THR A 35 0.08 5.08 -12.46
CA THR A 35 -0.72 5.53 -11.30
C THR A 35 0.15 5.60 -10.04
N PRO A 36 1.11 6.56 -9.99
CA PRO A 36 2.13 6.60 -8.93
C PRO A 36 1.57 6.77 -7.52
N VAL A 37 0.39 7.39 -7.41
CA VAL A 37 -0.45 7.46 -6.22
C VAL A 37 -1.86 7.08 -6.63
N ARG A 38 -2.45 6.07 -5.99
CA ARG A 38 -3.82 5.64 -6.29
C ARG A 38 -4.54 5.20 -5.03
N TYR A 39 -5.86 5.30 -5.06
CA TYR A 39 -6.71 4.71 -4.06
C TYR A 39 -7.14 3.31 -4.50
N ASP A 40 -6.91 2.31 -3.66
CA ASP A 40 -7.37 0.93 -3.86
C ASP A 40 -8.61 0.70 -2.99
N SER A 41 -9.79 0.69 -3.64
CA SER A 41 -11.07 0.47 -2.97
C SER A 41 -11.21 -0.94 -2.40
N SER A 42 -10.49 -1.94 -2.91
CA SER A 42 -10.54 -3.31 -2.39
C SER A 42 -9.88 -3.44 -1.01
N ARG A 43 -8.82 -2.65 -0.78
CA ARG A 43 -8.07 -2.60 0.49
C ARG A 43 -8.41 -1.38 1.34
N ASN A 44 -9.24 -0.47 0.83
CA ASN A 44 -9.59 0.80 1.45
C ASN A 44 -8.34 1.61 1.87
N CYS A 45 -7.35 1.69 0.98
CA CYS A 45 -6.07 2.37 1.27
C CYS A 45 -5.49 3.10 0.07
N TRP A 46 -4.52 3.96 0.33
CA TRP A 46 -3.73 4.63 -0.70
C TRP A 46 -2.42 3.88 -0.94
N ASP A 47 -2.13 3.58 -2.19
CA ASP A 47 -0.82 3.08 -2.62
C ASP A 47 0.05 4.23 -3.11
N VAL A 48 1.36 4.14 -2.81
CA VAL A 48 2.37 5.11 -3.22
C VAL A 48 3.59 4.34 -3.74
N PHE A 49 3.98 4.58 -4.99
CA PHE A 49 5.00 3.77 -5.68
C PHE A 49 6.30 4.49 -6.02
N ARG A 50 6.31 5.83 -6.00
CA ARG A 50 7.50 6.64 -6.30
C ARG A 50 8.38 6.78 -5.06
N TYR A 51 9.68 6.77 -5.29
CA TYR A 51 10.66 6.83 -4.21
C TYR A 51 10.56 8.16 -3.46
N GLU A 52 10.49 9.28 -4.17
CA GLU A 52 10.40 10.62 -3.56
C GLU A 52 9.17 10.77 -2.67
N ASP A 53 8.02 10.23 -3.09
CA ASP A 53 6.76 10.32 -2.36
C ASP A 53 6.79 9.49 -1.08
N VAL A 54 7.28 8.25 -1.17
CA VAL A 54 7.49 7.38 0.00
C VAL A 54 8.47 8.04 0.97
N GLN A 55 9.60 8.57 0.47
CA GLN A 55 10.59 9.22 1.30
C GLN A 55 10.02 10.47 2.01
N ARG A 56 9.13 11.22 1.35
CA ARG A 56 8.44 12.37 1.95
C ARG A 56 7.50 11.93 3.08
N ILE A 57 6.68 10.91 2.83
CA ILE A 57 5.75 10.36 3.82
C ILE A 57 6.50 9.91 5.08
N LEU A 58 7.58 9.15 4.90
CA LEU A 58 8.39 8.66 6.02
C LEU A 58 9.09 9.77 6.81
N LYS A 59 9.28 10.96 6.22
CA LYS A 59 9.93 12.13 6.85
C LYS A 59 8.93 13.11 7.46
N ASP A 60 7.63 12.94 7.25
CA ASP A 60 6.58 13.84 7.75
C ASP A 60 5.59 13.14 8.70
N PRO A 61 6.03 12.81 9.93
CA PRO A 61 5.17 12.14 10.91
C PRO A 61 4.03 13.02 11.44
N LYS A 62 4.10 14.35 11.25
CA LYS A 62 3.01 15.27 11.63
C LYS A 62 1.80 15.11 10.74
N THR A 63 2.02 14.79 9.47
CA THR A 63 0.96 14.55 8.49
C THR A 63 0.62 13.06 8.38
N PHE A 64 1.62 12.17 8.49
CA PHE A 64 1.46 10.72 8.35
C PHE A 64 1.78 10.00 9.66
N SER A 65 0.75 9.76 10.46
CA SER A 65 0.90 9.07 11.74
C SER A 65 1.24 7.59 11.56
N SER A 66 2.05 7.06 12.47
CA SER A 66 2.30 5.61 12.62
C SER A 66 1.43 4.98 13.71
N GLU A 67 0.60 5.77 14.40
CA GLU A 67 -0.34 5.26 15.40
C GLU A 67 -1.34 4.33 14.73
N ARG A 68 -1.49 3.14 15.30
CA ARG A 68 -2.52 2.17 14.91
C ARG A 68 -3.65 2.30 15.91
N GLY A 69 -4.89 2.25 15.45
CA GLY A 69 -6.05 2.15 16.34
C GLY A 69 -5.95 0.88 17.19
N ALA A 70 -5.49 1.02 18.43
CA ALA A 70 -5.59 -0.01 19.45
C ALA A 70 -6.29 0.62 20.65
N GLY A 71 -7.61 0.44 20.68
CA GLY A 71 -8.47 0.92 21.77
C GLY A 71 -9.97 0.91 21.45
N ALA A 72 -10.52 -0.17 20.86
CA ALA A 72 -11.92 -0.57 20.99
C ALA A 72 -12.06 -2.06 20.67
#